data_AF-A0A1B1TBY4-F1
#
_entry.id   AF-A0A1B1TBY4-F1
#
_cell.length_a   1.000
_cell.length_b   1.000
_cell.length_c   1.000
_cell.angle_alpha   90.00
_cell.angle_beta   90.00
_cell.angle_gamma   90.00
#
_symmetry.space_group_name_H-M   'P 1'
#
loop_
_entity.id
_entity.type
_entity.pdbx_description
1 polymer ?
#
loop_
_entity_poly.entity_id
_entity_poly.type
_entity_poly.pdbx_seq_one_letter_code
_entity_poly.pdbx_strand_id
1 'polypeptide(L)'
;RNALSMQNIRINVPSTFTVGISTEKAIMANAAERLLQLSPQQIEEMAKEIIFGQLRLTVASLTIEQINQDRDTFLEMTRTNVDTELQKIGIYLINVNLVDITDESDYIESIGKKAASTAVENARIDVANAERDGAVGAAKANRVREIEVANNLAEAEKGRKTAEADQRVYVGNQEALAVSGENAATAIVKNSDADLAEIEAAAKQRAAVAAAQAEAEIQRAFFKEEEARLQASEIVREQIQKQQIEISAEAEAERLRRIARGDADAILARYEAEAAGIQKVLDAKASGYAGLVKSAGGDTKAAATLLMVEKIENMVAAQVEAIRNMKIDKVTVWDGGSNTDGSSATSNFVSSLVQSLPPIHDVAKMAGVDLPDYLGSLSEDNTNE
;
A
#
# COMPACT_ATOMS: atom_id res chain seq x y z
N ARG A 1 -97.83 53.94 -60.74
CA ARG A 1 -98.54 53.07 -59.76
C ARG A 1 -98.95 51.77 -60.43
N ASN A 2 -98.84 50.65 -59.71
CA ASN A 2 -99.31 49.32 -60.12
C ASN A 2 -98.86 48.90 -61.54
N ALA A 3 -97.57 49.14 -61.83
CA ALA A 3 -96.93 48.53 -62.98
C ALA A 3 -96.56 47.08 -62.64
N LEU A 4 -96.47 46.23 -63.66
CA LEU A 4 -96.16 44.81 -63.51
C LEU A 4 -94.76 44.58 -64.10
N SER A 5 -93.83 44.03 -63.32
CA SER A 5 -92.48 43.70 -63.82
C SER A 5 -92.51 42.44 -64.70
N MET A 6 -91.40 42.15 -65.40
CA MET A 6 -91.25 40.90 -66.16
C MET A 6 -91.43 39.63 -65.29
N GLN A 7 -91.20 39.75 -63.97
CA GLN A 7 -91.38 38.69 -62.98
C GLN A 7 -92.84 38.56 -62.48
N ASN A 8 -93.81 39.27 -63.08
CA ASN A 8 -95.22 39.31 -62.67
C ASN A 8 -95.45 39.86 -61.23
N ILE A 9 -94.50 40.64 -60.71
CA ILE A 9 -94.60 41.31 -59.41
C ILE A 9 -95.12 42.74 -59.62
N ARG A 10 -96.00 43.20 -58.72
CA ARG A 10 -96.56 44.56 -58.76
C ARG A 10 -95.60 45.53 -58.10
N ILE A 11 -95.20 46.56 -58.84
CA ILE A 11 -94.35 47.64 -58.33
C ILE A 11 -95.00 49.01 -58.48
N ASN A 12 -94.71 49.85 -57.50
CA ASN A 12 -94.98 51.27 -57.56
C ASN A 12 -93.66 52.04 -57.71
N VAL A 13 -93.54 52.67 -58.88
CA VAL A 13 -92.43 53.55 -59.25
C VAL A 13 -92.94 54.99 -59.11
N PRO A 14 -92.50 55.78 -58.11
CA PRO A 14 -92.84 57.18 -57.99
C PRO A 14 -91.92 58.00 -58.90
N SER A 15 -92.52 58.73 -59.85
CA SER A 15 -91.79 59.40 -60.92
C SER A 15 -92.25 60.84 -61.06
N THR A 16 -91.32 61.73 -61.37
CA THR A 16 -91.58 63.14 -61.67
C THR A 16 -91.03 63.46 -63.05
N PHE A 17 -91.87 64.08 -63.89
CA PHE A 17 -91.57 64.41 -65.28
C PHE A 17 -91.70 65.91 -65.46
N THR A 18 -90.64 66.55 -65.96
CA THR A 18 -90.68 67.94 -66.39
C THR A 18 -90.78 67.94 -67.91
N VAL A 19 -91.85 68.50 -68.45
CA VAL A 19 -92.16 68.52 -69.89
C VAL A 19 -92.44 69.94 -70.37
N GLY A 20 -92.25 70.20 -71.66
CA GLY A 20 -92.55 71.49 -72.28
C GLY A 20 -93.01 71.34 -73.72
N ILE A 21 -93.58 72.40 -74.30
CA ILE A 21 -93.87 72.46 -75.75
C ILE A 21 -92.55 72.77 -76.47
N SER A 22 -92.20 72.00 -77.50
CA SER A 22 -90.94 72.20 -78.22
C SER A 22 -90.98 73.46 -79.10
N THR A 23 -89.85 74.17 -79.17
CA THR A 23 -89.63 75.29 -80.09
C THR A 23 -89.04 74.85 -81.43
N GLU A 24 -88.69 73.56 -81.58
CA GLU A 24 -88.20 73.01 -82.84
C GLU A 24 -89.34 72.90 -83.85
N LYS A 25 -89.14 73.42 -85.08
CA LYS A 25 -90.19 73.52 -86.11
C LYS A 25 -90.91 72.21 -86.43
N ALA A 26 -90.21 71.07 -86.41
CA ALA A 26 -90.81 69.76 -86.68
C ALA A 26 -91.77 69.32 -85.56
N ILE A 27 -91.34 69.43 -84.30
CA ILE A 27 -92.12 69.01 -83.13
C ILE A 27 -93.23 70.05 -82.82
N MET A 28 -92.93 71.34 -82.99
CA MET A 28 -93.88 72.45 -82.82
C MET A 28 -95.06 72.38 -83.81
N ALA A 29 -94.88 71.82 -85.01
CA ALA A 29 -95.98 71.57 -85.93
C ALA A 29 -97.00 70.57 -85.33
N ASN A 30 -96.52 69.46 -84.76
CA ASN A 30 -97.37 68.49 -84.04
C ASN A 30 -98.13 69.17 -82.88
N ALA A 31 -97.48 70.08 -82.15
CA ALA A 31 -98.13 70.84 -81.07
C ALA A 31 -99.24 71.76 -81.60
N ALA A 32 -98.99 72.48 -82.70
CA ALA A 32 -99.94 73.38 -83.32
C ALA A 32 -101.16 72.65 -83.91
N GLU A 33 -100.98 71.44 -84.43
CA GLU A 33 -102.09 70.61 -84.93
C GLU A 33 -102.89 69.94 -83.80
N ARG A 34 -102.22 69.45 -82.74
CA ARG A 34 -102.82 68.54 -81.75
C ARG A 34 -103.22 69.19 -80.43
N LEU A 35 -102.57 70.28 -80.03
CA LEU A 35 -102.76 70.91 -78.72
C LEU A 35 -103.49 72.26 -78.78
N LEU A 36 -103.57 72.90 -79.95
CA LEU A 36 -104.05 74.29 -80.11
C LEU A 36 -105.53 74.52 -79.72
N GLN A 37 -106.35 73.46 -79.67
CA GLN A 37 -107.76 73.52 -79.22
C GLN A 37 -107.97 72.91 -77.82
N LEU A 38 -106.91 72.50 -77.12
CA LEU A 38 -106.99 71.85 -75.81
C LEU A 38 -106.71 72.84 -74.67
N SER A 39 -107.38 72.64 -73.54
CA SER A 39 -107.03 73.33 -72.29
C SER A 39 -105.72 72.76 -71.71
N PRO A 40 -104.95 73.55 -70.92
CA PRO A 40 -103.74 73.07 -70.27
C PRO A 40 -103.92 71.78 -69.46
N GLN A 41 -105.08 71.60 -68.82
CA GLN A 41 -105.44 70.40 -68.07
C GLN A 41 -105.56 69.16 -68.97
N GLN A 42 -106.17 69.31 -70.16
CA GLN A 42 -106.26 68.22 -71.15
C GLN A 42 -104.89 67.88 -71.76
N ILE A 43 -104.01 68.86 -71.90
CA ILE A 43 -102.63 68.66 -72.36
C ILE A 43 -101.83 67.89 -71.28
N GLU A 44 -101.98 68.27 -70.00
CA GLU A 44 -101.38 67.53 -68.87
C GLU A 44 -101.89 66.08 -68.83
N GLU A 45 -103.20 65.88 -68.92
CA GLU A 45 -103.81 64.55 -68.86
C GLU A 45 -103.39 63.65 -70.03
N MET A 46 -103.34 64.18 -71.26
CA MET A 46 -102.83 63.46 -72.44
C MET A 46 -101.34 63.08 -72.28
N ALA A 47 -100.50 64.01 -71.83
CA ALA A 47 -99.08 63.73 -71.60
C ALA A 47 -98.90 62.64 -70.52
N LYS A 48 -99.67 62.73 -69.43
CA LYS A 48 -99.70 61.79 -68.30
C LYS A 48 -100.15 60.39 -68.69
N GLU A 49 -101.15 60.24 -69.58
CA GLU A 49 -101.53 58.94 -70.14
C GLU A 49 -100.40 58.30 -70.96
N ILE A 50 -99.77 59.08 -71.86
CA ILE A 50 -98.64 58.62 -72.68
C ILE A 50 -97.46 58.19 -71.79
N ILE A 51 -97.08 59.05 -70.83
CA ILE A 51 -96.00 58.80 -69.86
C ILE A 51 -96.28 57.52 -69.06
N PHE A 52 -97.50 57.32 -68.53
CA PHE A 52 -97.83 56.12 -67.76
C PHE A 52 -97.95 54.86 -68.61
N GLY A 53 -98.40 54.96 -69.87
CA GLY A 53 -98.40 53.85 -70.82
C GLY A 53 -96.97 53.37 -71.08
N GLN A 54 -96.07 54.30 -71.39
CA GLN A 54 -94.69 53.98 -71.77
C GLN A 54 -93.81 53.58 -70.58
N LEU A 55 -94.03 54.16 -69.39
CA LEU A 55 -93.46 53.64 -68.13
C LEU A 55 -93.89 52.20 -67.86
N ARG A 56 -95.18 51.88 -68.07
CA ARG A 56 -95.70 50.52 -67.83
C ARG A 56 -95.06 49.50 -68.77
N LEU A 57 -94.84 49.86 -70.04
CA LEU A 57 -94.11 49.02 -71.00
C LEU A 57 -92.65 48.83 -70.60
N THR A 58 -91.94 49.90 -70.26
CA THR A 58 -90.52 49.84 -69.88
C THR A 58 -90.28 49.05 -68.58
N VAL A 59 -91.20 49.12 -67.61
CA VAL A 59 -91.19 48.28 -66.41
C VAL A 59 -91.49 46.81 -66.72
N ALA A 60 -92.43 46.53 -67.64
CA ALA A 60 -92.79 45.15 -68.00
C ALA A 60 -91.66 44.40 -68.74
N SER A 61 -90.73 45.11 -69.37
CA SER A 61 -89.56 44.53 -70.04
C SER A 61 -88.36 44.21 -69.12
N LEU A 62 -88.42 44.53 -67.83
CA LEU A 62 -87.27 44.41 -66.91
C LEU A 62 -87.61 43.65 -65.62
N THR A 63 -86.59 43.08 -64.97
CA THR A 63 -86.71 42.51 -63.63
C THR A 63 -86.57 43.59 -62.54
N ILE A 64 -87.05 43.30 -61.32
CA ILE A 64 -86.94 44.23 -60.19
C ILE A 64 -85.47 44.45 -59.79
N GLU A 65 -84.63 43.42 -59.91
CA GLU A 65 -83.19 43.53 -59.65
C GLU A 65 -82.54 44.49 -60.65
N GLN A 66 -82.82 44.35 -61.96
CA GLN A 66 -82.30 45.25 -62.99
C GLN A 66 -82.70 46.70 -62.74
N ILE A 67 -83.99 46.95 -62.44
CA ILE A 67 -84.49 48.31 -62.21
C ILE A 67 -83.86 48.94 -60.94
N ASN A 68 -83.52 48.14 -59.92
CA ASN A 68 -82.94 48.64 -58.67
C ASN A 68 -81.41 48.71 -58.66
N GLN A 69 -80.72 47.80 -59.38
CA GLN A 69 -79.25 47.77 -59.50
C GLN A 69 -78.76 48.73 -60.59
N ASP A 70 -79.30 48.62 -61.80
CA ASP A 70 -78.88 49.39 -62.98
C ASP A 70 -79.82 50.57 -63.26
N ARG A 71 -80.03 51.42 -62.24
CA ARG A 71 -80.99 52.54 -62.27
C ARG A 71 -80.78 53.50 -63.45
N ASP A 72 -79.53 53.74 -63.83
CA ASP A 72 -79.18 54.64 -64.95
C ASP A 72 -79.66 54.08 -66.31
N THR A 73 -79.53 52.76 -66.52
CA THR A 73 -80.05 52.07 -67.71
C THR A 73 -81.57 52.17 -67.79
N PHE A 74 -82.27 52.02 -66.65
CA PHE A 74 -83.73 52.19 -66.59
C PHE A 74 -84.15 53.65 -66.84
N LEU A 75 -83.41 54.63 -66.33
CA LEU A 75 -83.59 56.05 -66.60
C LEU A 75 -83.43 56.38 -68.08
N GLU A 76 -82.38 55.88 -68.74
CA GLU A 76 -82.09 56.13 -70.16
C GLU A 76 -83.15 55.49 -71.07
N MET A 77 -83.52 54.22 -70.83
CA MET A 77 -84.61 53.55 -71.54
C MET A 77 -85.93 54.30 -71.36
N THR A 78 -86.29 54.64 -70.13
CA THR A 78 -87.52 55.40 -69.83
C THR A 78 -87.53 56.75 -70.54
N ARG A 79 -86.43 57.50 -70.48
CA ARG A 79 -86.30 58.82 -71.13
C ARG A 79 -86.48 58.71 -72.65
N THR A 80 -85.74 57.81 -73.29
CA THR A 80 -85.77 57.61 -74.74
C THR A 80 -87.15 57.19 -75.23
N ASN A 81 -87.76 56.23 -74.53
CA ASN A 81 -89.09 55.72 -74.85
C ASN A 81 -90.18 56.79 -74.66
N VAL A 82 -90.13 57.57 -73.57
CA VAL A 82 -91.15 58.59 -73.27
C VAL A 82 -91.01 59.81 -74.17
N ASP A 83 -89.81 60.33 -74.41
CA ASP A 83 -89.60 61.50 -75.26
C ASP A 83 -90.05 61.21 -76.71
N THR A 84 -89.73 60.03 -77.25
CA THR A 84 -90.15 59.59 -78.59
C THR A 84 -91.68 59.59 -78.78
N GLU A 85 -92.45 59.31 -77.73
CA GLU A 85 -93.92 59.37 -77.79
C GLU A 85 -94.45 60.80 -77.57
N LEU A 86 -93.86 61.58 -76.66
CA LEU A 86 -94.25 62.97 -76.42
C LEU A 86 -94.02 63.87 -77.65
N GLN A 87 -92.93 63.66 -78.39
CA GLN A 87 -92.63 64.42 -79.61
C GLN A 87 -93.74 64.28 -80.69
N LYS A 88 -94.46 63.15 -80.71
CA LYS A 88 -95.61 62.93 -81.62
C LYS A 88 -96.81 63.81 -81.32
N ILE A 89 -96.94 64.34 -80.09
CA ILE A 89 -97.94 65.34 -79.72
C ILE A 89 -97.36 66.77 -79.59
N GLY A 90 -96.08 66.94 -79.90
CA GLY A 90 -95.40 68.23 -79.89
C GLY A 90 -94.79 68.66 -78.55
N ILE A 91 -94.76 67.74 -77.59
CA ILE A 91 -94.16 67.92 -76.26
C ILE A 91 -92.74 67.35 -76.27
N TYR A 92 -91.81 67.95 -75.53
CA TYR A 92 -90.48 67.40 -75.29
C TYR A 92 -90.22 67.18 -73.79
N LEU A 93 -89.35 66.24 -73.49
CA LEU A 93 -88.99 65.83 -72.14
C LEU A 93 -87.76 66.60 -71.64
N ILE A 94 -87.98 67.52 -70.70
CA ILE A 94 -86.92 68.34 -70.08
C ILE A 94 -86.12 67.49 -69.07
N ASN A 95 -86.83 66.76 -68.20
CA ASN A 95 -86.21 65.95 -67.15
C ASN A 95 -87.12 64.78 -66.70
N VAL A 96 -86.50 63.68 -66.27
CA VAL A 96 -87.13 62.57 -65.55
C VAL A 96 -86.37 62.40 -64.24
N ASN A 97 -87.07 62.44 -63.11
CA ASN A 97 -86.49 62.06 -61.82
C ASN A 97 -87.34 60.97 -61.18
N LEU A 98 -86.66 59.93 -60.70
CA LEU A 98 -87.24 58.71 -60.15
C LEU A 98 -86.89 58.60 -58.66
N VAL A 99 -87.92 58.35 -57.85
CA VAL A 99 -87.79 58.07 -56.41
C VAL A 99 -87.64 56.55 -56.23
N ASP A 100 -87.15 56.13 -55.06
CA ASP A 100 -87.07 54.71 -54.70
C ASP A 100 -88.38 53.95 -54.93
N ILE A 101 -88.22 52.72 -55.42
CA ILE A 101 -89.30 51.86 -55.89
C ILE A 101 -89.75 50.95 -54.77
N THR A 102 -91.07 50.83 -54.60
CA THR A 102 -91.70 49.98 -53.59
C THR A 102 -92.49 48.88 -54.27
N ASP A 103 -92.29 47.62 -53.91
CA ASP A 103 -93.11 46.49 -54.35
C ASP A 103 -94.26 46.18 -53.38
N GLU A 104 -95.27 45.45 -53.84
CA GLU A 104 -96.45 45.06 -53.02
C GLU A 104 -96.26 43.71 -52.29
N SER A 105 -95.03 43.18 -52.15
CA SER A 105 -94.77 41.80 -51.72
C SER A 105 -93.49 41.62 -50.87
N ASP A 106 -92.96 42.72 -50.30
CA ASP A 106 -91.72 42.78 -49.50
C ASP A 106 -90.50 42.12 -50.17
N TYR A 107 -90.51 42.05 -51.51
CA TYR A 107 -89.54 41.32 -52.32
C TYR A 107 -88.17 42.01 -52.33
N ILE A 108 -88.16 43.34 -52.47
CA ILE A 108 -86.93 44.15 -52.47
C ILE A 108 -86.24 44.07 -51.11
N GLU A 109 -87.01 44.15 -50.01
CA GLU A 109 -86.46 44.02 -48.66
C GLU A 109 -85.92 42.60 -48.40
N SER A 110 -86.63 41.57 -48.87
CA SER A 110 -86.23 40.17 -48.76
C SER A 110 -84.94 39.87 -49.53
N ILE A 111 -84.77 40.43 -50.73
CA ILE A 111 -83.50 40.35 -51.49
C ILE A 111 -82.38 41.08 -50.75
N GLY A 112 -82.62 42.28 -50.21
CA GLY A 112 -81.63 43.03 -49.42
C GLY A 112 -81.14 42.24 -48.20
N LYS A 113 -82.08 41.70 -47.41
CA LYS A 113 -81.80 40.82 -46.25
C LYS A 113 -80.98 39.58 -46.65
N LYS A 114 -81.35 38.93 -47.76
CA LYS A 114 -80.64 37.76 -48.29
C LYS A 114 -79.22 38.12 -48.71
N ALA A 115 -79.03 39.17 -49.50
CA ALA A 115 -77.73 39.60 -50.00
C ALA A 115 -76.77 39.97 -48.86
N ALA A 116 -77.24 40.74 -47.87
CA ALA A 116 -76.47 41.06 -46.68
C ALA A 116 -76.08 39.81 -45.87
N SER A 117 -77.01 38.87 -45.69
CA SER A 117 -76.74 37.61 -44.98
C SER A 117 -75.71 36.74 -45.69
N THR A 118 -75.80 36.60 -47.01
CA THR A 118 -74.82 35.86 -47.83
C THR A 118 -73.45 36.54 -47.83
N ALA A 119 -73.38 37.87 -47.86
CA ALA A 119 -72.11 38.59 -47.76
C ALA A 119 -71.41 38.36 -46.41
N VAL A 120 -72.16 38.38 -45.30
CA VAL A 120 -71.64 38.09 -43.95
C VAL A 120 -71.18 36.63 -43.83
N GLU A 121 -71.92 35.68 -44.40
CA GLU A 121 -71.56 34.26 -44.31
C GLU A 121 -70.35 33.91 -45.19
N ASN A 122 -70.25 34.48 -46.40
CA ASN A 122 -69.04 34.35 -47.23
C ASN A 122 -67.80 34.91 -46.50
N ALA A 123 -67.90 36.10 -45.90
CA ALA A 123 -66.79 36.69 -45.14
C ALA A 123 -66.37 35.82 -43.93
N ARG A 124 -67.32 35.12 -43.27
CA ARG A 124 -67.00 34.14 -42.21
C ARG A 124 -66.29 32.91 -42.75
N ILE A 125 -66.72 32.39 -43.90
CA ILE A 125 -66.08 31.26 -44.57
C ILE A 125 -64.63 31.60 -44.96
N ASP A 126 -64.40 32.81 -45.47
CA ASP A 126 -63.05 33.29 -45.84
C ASP A 126 -62.14 33.41 -44.60
N VAL A 127 -62.64 33.99 -43.50
CA VAL A 127 -61.91 34.07 -42.22
C VAL A 127 -61.60 32.67 -41.67
N ALA A 128 -62.58 31.76 -41.63
CA ALA A 128 -62.39 30.41 -41.12
C ALA A 128 -61.40 29.58 -41.96
N ASN A 129 -61.37 29.77 -43.29
CA ASN A 129 -60.37 29.18 -44.16
C ASN A 129 -58.97 29.76 -43.88
N ALA A 130 -58.84 31.08 -43.72
CA ALA A 130 -57.57 31.73 -43.40
C ALA A 130 -57.02 31.32 -42.03
N GLU A 131 -57.87 31.20 -41.01
CA GLU A 131 -57.49 30.68 -39.68
C GLU A 131 -57.04 29.22 -39.76
N ARG A 132 -57.79 28.35 -40.47
CA ARG A 132 -57.41 26.94 -40.68
C ARG A 132 -56.05 26.82 -41.36
N ASP A 133 -55.84 27.53 -42.46
CA ASP A 133 -54.63 27.41 -43.26
C ASP A 133 -53.42 28.05 -42.58
N GLY A 134 -53.63 29.13 -41.81
CA GLY A 134 -52.64 29.69 -40.89
C GLY A 134 -52.24 28.70 -39.78
N ALA A 135 -53.21 28.04 -39.14
CA ALA A 135 -52.95 27.02 -38.12
C ALA A 135 -52.21 25.79 -38.67
N VAL A 136 -52.61 25.30 -39.84
CA VAL A 136 -51.92 24.20 -40.55
C VAL A 136 -50.50 24.62 -40.96
N GLY A 137 -50.31 25.85 -41.44
CA GLY A 137 -49.00 26.42 -41.75
C GLY A 137 -48.09 26.48 -40.52
N ALA A 138 -48.59 27.00 -39.40
CA ALA A 138 -47.86 27.08 -38.14
C ALA A 138 -47.49 25.69 -37.58
N ALA A 139 -48.43 24.74 -37.60
CA ALA A 139 -48.18 23.36 -37.18
C ALA A 139 -47.14 22.67 -38.06
N LYS A 140 -47.20 22.86 -39.39
CA LYS A 140 -46.21 22.34 -40.34
C LYS A 140 -44.82 22.94 -40.11
N ALA A 141 -44.74 24.26 -39.87
CA ALA A 141 -43.48 24.95 -39.55
C ALA A 141 -42.87 24.50 -38.21
N ASN A 142 -43.70 24.31 -37.18
CA ASN A 142 -43.25 23.77 -35.89
C ASN A 142 -42.66 22.37 -36.05
N ARG A 143 -43.38 21.46 -36.73
CA ARG A 143 -42.92 20.08 -36.97
C ARG A 143 -41.60 20.03 -37.76
N VAL A 144 -41.42 20.89 -38.76
CA VAL A 144 -40.14 20.97 -39.51
C VAL A 144 -39.01 21.43 -38.59
N ARG A 145 -39.21 22.51 -37.82
CA ARG A 145 -38.22 23.04 -36.87
C ARG A 145 -37.82 22.00 -35.82
N GLU A 146 -38.77 21.25 -35.28
CA GLU A 146 -38.52 20.20 -34.29
C GLU A 146 -37.67 19.06 -34.87
N ILE A 147 -37.95 18.63 -36.11
CA ILE A 147 -37.16 17.61 -36.81
C ILE A 147 -35.74 18.12 -37.11
N GLU A 148 -35.58 19.36 -37.58
CA GLU A 148 -34.26 19.96 -37.84
C GLU A 148 -33.45 20.12 -36.54
N VAL A 149 -34.05 20.62 -35.47
CA VAL A 149 -33.38 20.75 -34.16
C VAL A 149 -32.98 19.39 -33.60
N ALA A 150 -33.84 18.37 -33.68
CA ALA A 150 -33.52 17.02 -33.24
C ALA A 150 -32.38 16.39 -34.06
N ASN A 151 -32.37 16.59 -35.38
CA ASN A 151 -31.30 16.11 -36.26
C ASN A 151 -29.96 16.80 -35.94
N ASN A 152 -29.95 18.13 -35.82
CA ASN A 152 -28.74 18.89 -35.47
C ASN A 152 -28.19 18.51 -34.09
N LEU A 153 -29.06 18.27 -33.09
CA LEU A 153 -28.66 17.78 -31.77
C LEU A 153 -28.05 16.37 -31.84
N ALA A 154 -28.65 15.47 -32.62
CA ALA A 154 -28.14 14.11 -32.80
C ALA A 154 -26.80 14.08 -33.56
N GLU A 155 -26.58 14.99 -34.49
CA GLU A 155 -25.32 15.16 -35.22
C GLU A 155 -24.23 15.79 -34.34
N ALA A 156 -24.57 16.83 -33.56
CA ALA A 156 -23.68 17.45 -32.59
C ALA A 156 -23.24 16.46 -31.49
N GLU A 157 -24.15 15.62 -30.97
CA GLU A 157 -23.79 14.60 -29.98
C GLU A 157 -22.91 13.50 -30.57
N LYS A 158 -23.15 13.07 -31.83
CA LYS A 158 -22.23 12.17 -32.54
C LYS A 158 -20.84 12.77 -32.67
N GLY A 159 -20.75 14.03 -33.15
CA GLY A 159 -19.49 14.76 -33.29
C GLY A 159 -18.75 14.92 -31.97
N ARG A 160 -19.47 15.19 -30.88
CA ARG A 160 -18.92 15.21 -29.53
C ARG A 160 -18.39 13.84 -29.09
N LYS A 161 -19.11 12.75 -29.38
CA LYS A 161 -18.66 11.39 -29.02
C LYS A 161 -17.45 10.92 -29.83
N THR A 162 -17.32 11.30 -31.11
CA THR A 162 -16.08 11.08 -31.86
C THR A 162 -14.94 11.91 -31.29
N ALA A 163 -15.13 13.20 -31.01
CA ALA A 163 -14.08 14.04 -30.41
C ALA A 163 -13.63 13.54 -29.02
N GLU A 164 -14.56 13.10 -28.16
CA GLU A 164 -14.25 12.46 -26.88
C GLU A 164 -13.46 11.14 -27.06
N ALA A 165 -13.73 10.37 -28.11
CA ALA A 165 -13.01 9.13 -28.41
C ALA A 165 -11.59 9.42 -28.95
N ASP A 166 -11.46 10.32 -29.93
CA ASP A 166 -10.18 10.74 -30.50
C ASP A 166 -9.28 11.37 -29.43
N GLN A 167 -9.83 12.19 -28.54
CA GLN A 167 -9.12 12.74 -27.38
C GLN A 167 -8.60 11.63 -26.45
N ARG A 168 -9.43 10.62 -26.13
CA ARG A 168 -9.01 9.48 -25.29
C ARG A 168 -7.90 8.65 -25.94
N VAL A 169 -8.00 8.39 -27.24
CA VAL A 169 -6.95 7.67 -28.00
C VAL A 169 -5.66 8.50 -28.03
N TYR A 170 -5.74 9.80 -28.27
CA TYR A 170 -4.58 10.68 -28.25
C TYR A 170 -3.91 10.72 -26.86
N VAL A 171 -4.68 10.94 -25.79
CA VAL A 171 -4.17 10.98 -24.41
C VAL A 171 -3.54 9.63 -24.03
N GLY A 172 -4.22 8.51 -24.25
CA GLY A 172 -3.69 7.18 -23.94
C GLY A 172 -2.41 6.85 -24.71
N ASN A 173 -2.26 7.33 -25.95
CA ASN A 173 -1.01 7.20 -26.71
C ASN A 173 0.12 8.06 -26.11
N GLN A 174 -0.17 9.28 -25.65
CA GLN A 174 0.84 10.12 -24.97
C GLN A 174 1.22 9.56 -23.59
N GLU A 175 0.26 9.02 -22.83
CA GLU A 175 0.51 8.34 -21.56
C GLU A 175 1.38 7.09 -21.76
N ALA A 176 1.10 6.26 -22.78
CA ALA A 176 1.91 5.10 -23.11
C ALA A 176 3.34 5.48 -23.53
N LEU A 177 3.52 6.57 -24.28
CA LEU A 177 4.84 7.12 -24.63
C LEU A 177 5.58 7.65 -23.39
N ALA A 178 4.89 8.38 -22.51
CA ALA A 178 5.46 8.90 -21.27
C ALA A 178 5.92 7.78 -20.33
N VAL A 179 5.07 6.77 -20.10
CA VAL A 179 5.40 5.58 -19.30
C VAL A 179 6.54 4.77 -19.93
N SER A 180 6.61 4.67 -21.27
CA SER A 180 7.75 4.05 -21.94
C SER A 180 9.06 4.82 -21.69
N GLY A 181 9.02 6.16 -21.76
CA GLY A 181 10.14 7.04 -21.44
C GLY A 181 10.57 6.97 -19.96
N GLU A 182 9.62 6.92 -19.04
CA GLU A 182 9.87 6.80 -17.60
C GLU A 182 10.49 5.43 -17.24
N ASN A 183 10.01 4.35 -17.86
CA ASN A 183 10.62 3.03 -17.71
C ASN A 183 12.05 3.00 -18.27
N ALA A 184 12.30 3.63 -19.43
CA ALA A 184 13.65 3.75 -19.99
C ALA A 184 14.59 4.57 -19.09
N ALA A 185 14.12 5.71 -18.57
CA ALA A 185 14.88 6.53 -17.61
C ALA A 185 15.16 5.75 -16.30
N THR A 186 14.17 5.04 -15.78
CA THR A 186 14.31 4.19 -14.58
C THR A 186 15.29 3.05 -14.80
N ALA A 187 15.33 2.46 -15.99
CA ALA A 187 16.33 1.43 -16.35
C ALA A 187 17.74 2.02 -16.42
N ILE A 188 17.91 3.22 -16.99
CA ILE A 188 19.20 3.94 -17.01
C ILE A 188 19.67 4.23 -15.58
N VAL A 189 18.82 4.79 -14.72
CA VAL A 189 19.15 5.06 -13.31
C VAL A 189 19.54 3.79 -12.57
N LYS A 190 18.76 2.70 -12.68
CA LYS A 190 19.09 1.42 -12.02
C LYS A 190 20.39 0.78 -12.51
N ASN A 191 20.74 0.97 -13.79
CA ASN A 191 22.03 0.52 -14.30
C ASN A 191 23.18 1.34 -13.68
N SER A 192 23.05 2.68 -13.65
CA SER A 192 24.06 3.55 -13.00
C SER A 192 24.17 3.31 -11.49
N ASP A 193 23.07 3.03 -10.80
CA ASP A 193 23.07 2.65 -9.38
C ASP A 193 23.78 1.30 -9.16
N ALA A 194 23.62 0.35 -10.09
CA ALA A 194 24.33 -0.94 -10.05
C ALA A 194 25.83 -0.78 -10.32
N ASP A 195 26.22 0.04 -11.32
CA ASP A 195 27.62 0.39 -11.60
C ASP A 195 28.28 1.05 -10.37
N LEU A 196 27.59 2.00 -9.73
CA LEU A 196 28.05 2.64 -8.50
C LEU A 196 28.17 1.65 -7.33
N ALA A 197 27.22 0.73 -7.18
CA ALA A 197 27.25 -0.30 -6.15
C ALA A 197 28.41 -1.29 -6.35
N GLU A 198 28.75 -1.66 -7.60
CA GLU A 198 29.93 -2.48 -7.91
C GLU A 198 31.23 -1.72 -7.57
N ILE A 199 31.33 -0.44 -7.95
CA ILE A 199 32.49 0.41 -7.62
C ILE A 199 32.65 0.55 -6.10
N GLU A 200 31.56 0.76 -5.36
CA GLU A 200 31.57 0.79 -3.89
C GLU A 200 31.98 -0.55 -3.28
N ALA A 201 31.45 -1.67 -3.78
CA ALA A 201 31.80 -3.00 -3.30
C ALA A 201 33.29 -3.30 -3.52
N ALA A 202 33.82 -2.99 -4.72
CA ALA A 202 35.23 -3.12 -5.06
C ALA A 202 36.12 -2.16 -4.24
N ALA A 203 35.63 -0.98 -3.86
CA ALA A 203 36.33 -0.06 -2.94
C ALA A 203 36.35 -0.61 -1.50
N LYS A 204 35.20 -1.08 -0.99
CA LYS A 204 35.06 -1.68 0.35
C LYS A 204 35.89 -2.95 0.49
N GLN A 205 35.95 -3.81 -0.52
CA GLN A 205 36.84 -4.98 -0.54
C GLN A 205 38.32 -4.59 -0.48
N ARG A 206 38.77 -3.62 -1.29
CA ARG A 206 40.16 -3.12 -1.24
C ARG A 206 40.50 -2.50 0.13
N ALA A 207 39.59 -1.72 0.71
CA ALA A 207 39.76 -1.15 2.04
C ALA A 207 39.82 -2.23 3.14
N ALA A 208 38.96 -3.25 3.08
CA ALA A 208 38.97 -4.36 4.03
C ALA A 208 40.24 -5.22 3.92
N VAL A 209 40.76 -5.47 2.71
CA VAL A 209 42.04 -6.16 2.51
C VAL A 209 43.20 -5.34 3.08
N ALA A 210 43.25 -4.04 2.84
CA ALA A 210 44.27 -3.16 3.41
C ALA A 210 44.19 -3.08 4.95
N ALA A 211 42.98 -3.01 5.52
CA ALA A 211 42.78 -3.01 6.96
C ALA A 211 43.21 -4.34 7.60
N ALA A 212 42.84 -5.48 7.02
CA ALA A 212 43.25 -6.80 7.50
C ALA A 212 44.77 -7.04 7.37
N GLN A 213 45.42 -6.47 6.35
CA GLN A 213 46.88 -6.46 6.22
C GLN A 213 47.53 -5.63 7.33
N ALA A 214 47.06 -4.41 7.56
CA ALA A 214 47.57 -3.54 8.62
C ALA A 214 47.35 -4.14 10.02
N GLU A 215 46.18 -4.73 10.29
CA GLU A 215 45.93 -5.44 11.55
C GLU A 215 46.83 -6.66 11.70
N ALA A 216 47.04 -7.46 10.64
CA ALA A 216 47.98 -8.59 10.69
C ALA A 216 49.42 -8.13 10.95
N GLU A 217 49.85 -6.97 10.45
CA GLU A 217 51.16 -6.37 10.77
C GLU A 217 51.24 -5.88 12.22
N ILE A 218 50.20 -5.21 12.72
CA ILE A 218 50.11 -4.76 14.12
C ILE A 218 50.13 -5.96 15.09
N GLN A 219 49.35 -7.01 14.82
CA GLN A 219 49.35 -8.24 15.62
C GLN A 219 50.74 -8.91 15.59
N ARG A 220 51.40 -8.99 14.42
CA ARG A 220 52.78 -9.49 14.29
C ARG A 220 53.82 -8.64 15.03
N ALA A 221 53.56 -7.36 15.25
CA ALA A 221 54.41 -6.52 16.09
C ALA A 221 54.18 -6.81 17.59
N PHE A 222 52.92 -6.83 18.04
CA PHE A 222 52.55 -7.16 19.42
C PHE A 222 53.04 -8.56 19.85
N PHE A 223 52.90 -9.59 19.00
CA PHE A 223 53.41 -10.92 19.31
C PHE A 223 54.92 -10.95 19.54
N LYS A 224 55.71 -10.15 18.79
CA LYS A 224 57.16 -10.05 18.99
C LYS A 224 57.54 -9.27 20.25
N GLU A 225 56.78 -8.23 20.58
CA GLU A 225 56.99 -7.46 21.82
C GLU A 225 56.65 -8.32 23.06
N GLU A 226 55.56 -9.07 23.01
CA GLU A 226 55.18 -9.99 24.09
C GLU A 226 56.15 -11.18 24.20
N GLU A 227 56.62 -11.75 23.09
CA GLU A 227 57.66 -12.79 23.08
C GLU A 227 58.96 -12.28 23.75
N ALA A 228 59.42 -11.07 23.41
CA ALA A 228 60.58 -10.45 24.04
C ALA A 228 60.34 -10.16 25.54
N ARG A 229 59.12 -9.75 25.92
CA ARG A 229 58.73 -9.53 27.33
C ARG A 229 58.72 -10.83 28.13
N LEU A 230 58.20 -11.91 27.56
CA LEU A 230 58.19 -13.23 28.19
C LEU A 230 59.62 -13.75 28.39
N GLN A 231 60.46 -13.72 27.35
CA GLN A 231 61.88 -14.10 27.45
C GLN A 231 62.62 -13.30 28.53
N ALA A 232 62.41 -11.97 28.59
CA ALA A 232 62.98 -11.14 29.65
C ALA A 232 62.48 -11.53 31.05
N SER A 233 61.20 -11.88 31.18
CA SER A 233 60.62 -12.32 32.47
C SER A 233 61.14 -13.69 32.93
N GLU A 234 61.40 -14.61 32.01
CA GLU A 234 61.99 -15.92 32.31
C GLU A 234 63.46 -15.78 32.73
N ILE A 235 64.25 -14.95 32.03
CA ILE A 235 65.64 -14.63 32.42
C ILE A 235 65.69 -14.01 33.83
N VAL A 236 64.78 -13.09 34.17
CA VAL A 236 64.70 -12.52 35.52
C VAL A 236 64.29 -13.58 36.56
N ARG A 237 63.38 -14.49 36.21
CA ARG A 237 62.97 -15.59 37.09
C ARG A 237 64.11 -16.57 37.36
N GLU A 238 64.89 -16.94 36.34
CA GLU A 238 66.08 -17.79 36.50
C GLU A 238 67.16 -17.10 37.34
N GLN A 239 67.39 -15.80 37.14
CA GLN A 239 68.32 -15.02 37.97
C GLN A 239 67.89 -14.97 39.45
N ILE A 240 66.60 -14.75 39.73
CA ILE A 240 66.05 -14.79 41.09
C ILE A 240 66.19 -16.19 41.70
N GLN A 241 65.89 -17.26 40.94
CA GLN A 241 66.07 -18.63 41.43
C GLN A 241 67.55 -18.94 41.74
N LYS A 242 68.48 -18.50 40.88
CA LYS A 242 69.92 -18.64 41.12
C LYS A 242 70.35 -17.91 42.40
N GLN A 243 69.94 -16.66 42.58
CA GLN A 243 70.24 -15.90 43.80
C GLN A 243 69.61 -16.52 45.05
N GLN A 244 68.38 -17.05 44.94
CA GLN A 244 67.71 -17.73 46.06
C GLN A 244 68.46 -19.01 46.47
N ILE A 245 68.97 -19.79 45.51
CA ILE A 245 69.81 -20.96 45.78
C ILE A 245 71.13 -20.53 46.46
N GLU A 246 71.81 -19.53 45.91
CA GLU A 246 73.08 -19.00 46.45
C GLU A 246 72.94 -18.51 47.89
N ILE A 247 71.92 -17.69 48.17
CA ILE A 247 71.58 -17.20 49.52
C ILE A 247 71.19 -18.36 50.46
N SER A 248 70.46 -19.37 49.98
CA SER A 248 70.06 -20.52 50.81
C SER A 248 71.27 -21.38 51.21
N ALA A 249 72.20 -21.60 50.28
CA ALA A 249 73.43 -22.35 50.55
C ALA A 249 74.35 -21.60 51.54
N GLU A 250 74.46 -20.27 51.43
CA GLU A 250 75.23 -19.46 52.38
C GLU A 250 74.58 -19.45 53.78
N ALA A 251 73.25 -19.36 53.85
CA ALA A 251 72.50 -19.45 55.11
C ALA A 251 72.63 -20.83 55.79
N GLU A 252 72.63 -21.92 55.02
CA GLU A 252 72.90 -23.26 55.55
C GLU A 252 74.35 -23.41 56.03
N ALA A 253 75.32 -22.90 55.26
CA ALA A 253 76.74 -22.92 55.65
C ALA A 253 77.00 -22.12 56.94
N GLU A 254 76.36 -20.96 57.12
CA GLU A 254 76.50 -20.19 58.36
C GLU A 254 75.76 -20.82 59.54
N ARG A 255 74.56 -21.39 59.32
CA ARG A 255 73.86 -22.22 60.33
C ARG A 255 74.76 -23.36 60.81
N LEU A 256 75.41 -24.08 59.90
CA LEU A 256 76.29 -25.20 60.22
C LEU A 256 77.51 -24.74 61.03
N ARG A 257 78.15 -23.61 60.64
CA ARG A 257 79.22 -22.97 61.42
C ARG A 257 78.78 -22.58 62.84
N ARG A 258 77.56 -22.09 63.00
CA ARG A 258 77.03 -21.64 64.31
C ARG A 258 76.72 -22.83 65.23
N ILE A 259 76.19 -23.93 64.69
CA ILE A 259 75.99 -25.19 65.41
C ILE A 259 77.33 -25.79 65.84
N ALA A 260 78.28 -25.94 64.91
CA ALA A 260 79.59 -26.54 65.20
C ALA A 260 80.42 -25.76 66.25
N ARG A 261 80.21 -24.44 66.39
CA ARG A 261 80.77 -23.66 67.52
C ARG A 261 80.08 -23.99 68.84
N GLY A 262 78.74 -24.02 68.87
CA GLY A 262 78.00 -24.39 70.07
C GLY A 262 78.32 -25.80 70.58
N ASP A 263 78.50 -26.76 69.67
CA ASP A 263 78.95 -28.11 70.02
C ASP A 263 80.38 -28.12 70.60
N ALA A 264 81.31 -27.36 70.00
CA ALA A 264 82.67 -27.23 70.50
C ALA A 264 82.73 -26.60 71.91
N ASP A 265 81.98 -25.52 72.14
CA ASP A 265 81.88 -24.84 73.44
C ASP A 265 81.26 -25.77 74.51
N ALA A 266 80.21 -26.53 74.14
CA ALA A 266 79.57 -27.51 75.03
C ALA A 266 80.47 -28.71 75.38
N ILE A 267 81.32 -29.15 74.45
CA ILE A 267 82.32 -30.20 74.68
C ILE A 267 83.42 -29.71 75.61
N LEU A 268 83.91 -28.47 75.42
CA LEU A 268 84.91 -27.86 76.30
C LEU A 268 84.40 -27.75 77.73
N ALA A 269 83.20 -27.20 77.92
CA ALA A 269 82.57 -27.07 79.24
C ALA A 269 82.35 -28.42 79.94
N ARG A 270 82.06 -29.50 79.19
CA ARG A 270 81.99 -30.86 79.74
C ARG A 270 83.35 -31.34 80.26
N TYR A 271 84.41 -31.23 79.45
CA TYR A 271 85.73 -31.71 79.85
C TYR A 271 86.33 -30.91 81.01
N GLU A 272 86.10 -29.59 81.09
CA GLU A 272 86.49 -28.80 82.26
C GLU A 272 85.75 -29.23 83.53
N ALA A 273 84.44 -29.50 83.44
CA ALA A 273 83.64 -29.98 84.56
C ALA A 273 84.06 -31.39 85.03
N GLU A 274 84.34 -32.31 84.09
CA GLU A 274 84.86 -33.65 84.40
C GLU A 274 86.26 -33.59 85.02
N ALA A 275 87.17 -32.78 84.48
CA ALA A 275 88.51 -32.59 85.04
C ALA A 275 88.48 -32.02 86.46
N ALA A 276 87.66 -31.00 86.71
CA ALA A 276 87.47 -30.41 88.04
C ALA A 276 86.80 -31.37 89.04
N GLY A 277 85.91 -32.25 88.57
CA GLY A 277 85.32 -33.33 89.36
C GLY A 277 86.35 -34.39 89.74
N ILE A 278 87.14 -34.86 88.77
CA ILE A 278 88.18 -35.87 88.96
C ILE A 278 89.29 -35.37 89.88
N GLN A 279 89.74 -34.12 89.75
CA GLN A 279 90.70 -33.50 90.69
C GLN A 279 90.20 -33.57 92.13
N LYS A 280 88.96 -33.12 92.40
CA LYS A 280 88.39 -33.15 93.77
C LYS A 280 88.28 -34.57 94.33
N VAL A 281 87.97 -35.57 93.50
CA VAL A 281 87.95 -36.99 93.91
C VAL A 281 89.37 -37.51 94.19
N LEU A 282 90.38 -37.09 93.43
CA LEU A 282 91.77 -37.48 93.65
C LEU A 282 92.37 -36.81 94.90
N ASP A 283 92.10 -35.53 95.15
CA ASP A 283 92.53 -34.83 96.37
C ASP A 283 91.87 -35.41 97.63
N ALA A 284 90.57 -35.74 97.55
CA ALA A 284 89.86 -36.44 98.62
C ALA A 284 90.48 -37.83 98.91
N LYS A 285 90.84 -38.58 97.86
CA LYS A 285 91.51 -39.88 98.02
C LYS A 285 92.93 -39.73 98.57
N ALA A 286 93.71 -38.76 98.09
CA ALA A 286 95.06 -38.48 98.57
C ALA A 286 95.09 -38.09 100.05
N SER A 287 94.16 -37.24 100.49
CA SER A 287 94.01 -36.87 101.91
C SER A 287 93.53 -38.05 102.78
N GLY A 288 92.62 -38.89 102.26
CA GLY A 288 92.23 -40.15 102.90
C GLY A 288 93.40 -41.12 103.09
N TYR A 289 94.21 -41.34 102.05
CA TYR A 289 95.41 -42.18 102.12
C TYR A 289 96.46 -41.59 103.08
N ALA A 290 96.66 -40.27 103.11
CA ALA A 290 97.54 -39.63 104.07
C ALA A 290 97.08 -39.85 105.53
N GLY A 291 95.77 -39.83 105.80
CA GLY A 291 95.20 -40.16 107.11
C GLY A 291 95.43 -41.62 107.51
N LEU A 292 95.22 -42.56 106.58
CA LEU A 292 95.46 -43.99 106.80
C LEU A 292 96.94 -44.30 107.06
N VAL A 293 97.86 -43.79 106.22
CA VAL A 293 99.32 -43.99 106.39
C VAL A 293 99.81 -43.40 107.71
N LYS A 294 99.32 -42.22 108.12
CA LYS A 294 99.69 -41.60 109.40
C LYS A 294 99.16 -42.37 110.62
N SER A 295 98.10 -43.17 110.45
CA SER A 295 97.52 -44.01 111.51
C SER A 295 98.17 -45.40 111.61
N ALA A 296 98.87 -45.86 110.56
CA ALA A 296 99.39 -47.22 110.41
C ALA A 296 100.85 -47.42 110.86
N GLY A 297 101.43 -46.49 111.64
CA GLY A 297 102.75 -46.65 112.26
C GLY A 297 103.97 -46.66 111.32
N GLY A 298 103.78 -46.64 110.00
CA GLY A 298 104.84 -46.46 109.00
C GLY A 298 105.23 -47.69 108.16
N ASP A 299 104.59 -48.85 108.31
CA ASP A 299 104.83 -49.99 107.41
C ASP A 299 104.04 -49.84 106.10
N THR A 300 104.76 -49.73 104.98
CA THR A 300 104.20 -49.50 103.65
C THR A 300 103.59 -50.74 103.00
N LYS A 301 103.86 -51.96 103.49
CA LYS A 301 103.38 -53.20 102.85
C LYS A 301 101.90 -53.49 103.13
N ALA A 302 101.39 -53.14 104.31
CA ALA A 302 100.00 -53.42 104.69
C ALA A 302 98.96 -52.60 103.90
N ALA A 303 99.34 -51.40 103.42
CA ALA A 303 98.45 -50.54 102.63
C ALA A 303 98.20 -51.09 101.20
N ALA A 304 99.15 -51.83 100.64
CA ALA A 304 99.08 -52.29 99.24
C ALA A 304 98.11 -53.48 99.04
N THR A 305 98.04 -54.41 99.99
CA THR A 305 97.14 -55.57 99.91
C THR A 305 95.68 -55.21 100.05
N LEU A 306 95.35 -54.20 100.86
CA LEU A 306 93.96 -53.77 101.09
C LEU A 306 93.36 -53.14 99.82
N LEU A 307 94.16 -52.42 99.03
CA LEU A 307 93.75 -51.77 97.78
C LEU A 307 93.45 -52.73 96.61
N MET A 308 93.91 -53.99 96.66
CA MET A 308 93.66 -54.94 95.56
C MET A 308 92.27 -55.58 95.57
N VAL A 309 91.62 -55.68 96.74
CA VAL A 309 90.32 -56.37 96.88
C VAL A 309 89.18 -55.54 96.27
N GLU A 310 89.22 -54.22 96.40
CA GLU A 310 88.14 -53.29 96.00
C GLU A 310 87.84 -53.28 94.49
N LYS A 311 88.74 -53.78 93.64
CA LYS A 311 88.66 -53.58 92.18
C LYS A 311 88.00 -54.69 91.36
N ILE A 312 87.77 -55.88 91.92
CA ILE A 312 87.33 -57.06 91.14
C ILE A 312 85.87 -56.98 90.68
N GLU A 313 84.99 -56.39 91.49
CA GLU A 313 83.52 -56.48 91.35
C GLU A 313 82.95 -55.84 90.07
N ASN A 314 83.66 -54.84 89.51
CA ASN A 314 83.17 -53.99 88.42
C ASN A 314 83.12 -54.67 87.03
N MET A 315 83.62 -55.89 86.87
CA MET A 315 83.90 -56.48 85.55
C MET A 315 82.75 -57.30 84.93
N VAL A 316 81.71 -57.66 85.71
CA VAL A 316 80.77 -58.73 85.34
C VAL A 316 79.50 -58.24 84.60
N ALA A 317 79.12 -56.97 84.76
CA ALA A 317 77.76 -56.51 84.44
C ALA A 317 77.42 -56.33 82.94
N ALA A 318 78.40 -56.35 82.02
CA ALA A 318 78.27 -55.74 80.69
C ALA A 318 77.63 -56.61 79.57
N GLN A 319 77.15 -57.82 79.86
CA GLN A 319 77.11 -58.89 78.84
C GLN A 319 75.72 -59.27 78.24
N VAL A 320 74.60 -58.65 78.63
CA VAL A 320 73.27 -59.35 78.63
C VAL A 320 72.23 -58.89 77.56
N GLU A 321 72.35 -57.73 76.91
CA GLU A 321 71.16 -56.92 76.53
C GLU A 321 70.56 -57.07 75.09
N ALA A 322 70.75 -58.19 74.36
CA ALA A 322 70.82 -58.12 72.87
C ALA A 322 69.71 -58.69 71.93
N ILE A 323 68.56 -59.28 72.34
CA ILE A 323 67.77 -60.21 71.45
C ILE A 323 66.22 -60.07 71.52
N ARG A 324 65.43 -59.89 70.39
CA ARG A 324 63.91 -59.88 70.43
C ARG A 324 62.94 -60.20 69.22
N ASN A 325 62.51 -59.27 68.33
CA ASN A 325 61.10 -59.21 67.75
C ASN A 325 60.86 -59.45 66.21
N MET A 326 59.62 -59.85 65.74
CA MET A 326 58.89 -59.49 64.44
C MET A 326 57.66 -60.40 64.03
N LYS A 327 56.53 -59.89 63.43
CA LYS A 327 55.55 -60.52 62.42
C LYS A 327 54.18 -59.76 62.14
N ILE A 328 53.38 -60.11 61.09
CA ILE A 328 52.08 -59.50 60.56
C ILE A 328 51.12 -60.55 59.85
N ASP A 329 49.79 -60.29 59.55
CA ASP A 329 48.74 -61.27 59.09
C ASP A 329 47.50 -60.80 58.18
N LYS A 330 46.93 -61.72 57.33
CA LYS A 330 45.55 -61.96 56.70
C LYS A 330 44.78 -61.17 55.56
N VAL A 331 44.00 -61.90 54.69
CA VAL A 331 43.01 -61.48 53.59
C VAL A 331 41.89 -62.57 53.28
N THR A 332 40.73 -62.28 52.60
CA THR A 332 39.66 -63.26 52.14
C THR A 332 38.76 -62.83 50.92
N VAL A 333 38.31 -63.76 50.04
CA VAL A 333 37.62 -63.62 48.68
C VAL A 333 36.94 -64.99 48.25
N TRP A 334 35.88 -65.29 47.41
CA TRP A 334 34.77 -64.69 46.57
C TRP A 334 33.61 -65.73 46.25
N ASP A 335 32.48 -65.36 45.57
CA ASP A 335 31.53 -66.25 44.79
C ASP A 335 30.64 -65.46 43.77
N GLY A 336 30.48 -65.89 42.49
CA GLY A 336 29.44 -65.35 41.57
C GLY A 336 29.53 -65.65 40.05
N GLY A 337 28.36 -65.85 39.38
CA GLY A 337 28.19 -66.00 37.90
C GLY A 337 26.81 -66.53 37.44
N SER A 338 26.65 -67.03 36.21
CA SER A 338 25.44 -67.68 35.61
C SER A 338 25.83 -68.57 34.37
N ASN A 339 25.01 -69.26 33.56
CA ASN A 339 23.55 -69.48 33.45
C ASN A 339 23.23 -70.75 32.60
N THR A 340 22.12 -71.44 32.88
CA THR A 340 21.16 -72.05 31.91
C THR A 340 19.92 -72.42 32.72
N ASP A 341 18.86 -71.60 32.65
CA ASP A 341 17.75 -71.60 33.61
C ASP A 341 18.19 -71.57 35.10
N GLY A 342 19.10 -70.63 35.43
CA GLY A 342 19.22 -70.05 36.77
C GLY A 342 20.02 -70.84 37.83
N SER A 343 21.33 -70.60 37.90
CA SER A 343 22.19 -70.88 39.07
C SER A 343 23.48 -70.03 39.02
N SER A 344 24.24 -69.97 40.12
CA SER A 344 25.37 -69.03 40.34
C SER A 344 26.74 -69.71 40.51
N ALA A 345 27.84 -69.00 40.18
CA ALA A 345 29.15 -69.62 39.95
C ALA A 345 30.25 -69.36 41.00
N THR A 346 30.46 -70.33 41.89
CA THR A 346 31.66 -70.41 42.76
C THR A 346 32.90 -70.92 41.99
N SER A 347 32.74 -71.33 40.73
CA SER A 347 33.67 -72.21 40.00
C SER A 347 34.89 -71.52 39.35
N ASN A 348 34.80 -70.24 38.97
CA ASN A 348 35.82 -69.62 38.11
C ASN A 348 36.96 -68.88 38.84
N PHE A 349 36.87 -68.67 40.16
CA PHE A 349 37.92 -67.95 40.91
C PHE A 349 39.11 -68.85 41.32
N VAL A 350 38.85 -70.11 41.68
CA VAL A 350 39.87 -71.01 42.26
C VAL A 350 40.91 -71.48 41.23
N SER A 351 40.54 -71.53 39.95
CA SER A 351 41.39 -72.05 38.86
C SER A 351 42.54 -71.12 38.45
N SER A 352 42.36 -69.80 38.58
CA SER A 352 43.26 -68.81 37.96
C SER A 352 44.40 -68.30 38.84
N LEU A 353 44.34 -68.50 40.17
CA LEU A 353 45.35 -67.98 41.11
C LEU A 353 46.52 -68.96 41.37
N VAL A 354 46.32 -70.26 41.11
CA VAL A 354 47.29 -71.32 41.44
C VAL A 354 48.45 -71.40 40.43
N GLN A 355 48.33 -70.76 39.26
CA GLN A 355 49.25 -70.96 38.14
C GLN A 355 50.31 -69.85 37.96
N SER A 356 50.41 -68.92 38.91
CA SER A 356 51.35 -67.77 38.85
C SER A 356 52.30 -67.69 40.04
N LEU A 357 53.25 -68.65 40.15
CA LEU A 357 54.63 -68.51 40.68
C LEU A 357 55.28 -69.89 40.96
N PRO A 358 56.41 -70.21 40.31
CA PRO A 358 57.49 -70.95 40.99
C PRO A 358 58.83 -70.16 41.04
N PRO A 359 59.75 -70.40 42.00
CA PRO A 359 60.65 -69.34 42.45
C PRO A 359 62.16 -69.69 42.61
N ILE A 360 63.01 -68.76 42.14
CA ILE A 360 64.22 -68.22 42.81
C ILE A 360 65.43 -69.17 43.05
N HIS A 361 65.30 -70.50 42.97
CA HIS A 361 66.39 -71.44 43.29
C HIS A 361 67.64 -71.28 42.39
N ASP A 362 67.49 -70.76 41.17
CA ASP A 362 68.62 -70.46 40.27
C ASP A 362 69.48 -69.28 40.76
N VAL A 363 68.90 -68.34 41.53
CA VAL A 363 69.59 -67.10 41.96
C VAL A 363 70.68 -67.41 42.99
N ALA A 364 70.44 -68.37 43.89
CA ALA A 364 71.43 -68.82 44.86
C ALA A 364 72.66 -69.46 44.20
N LYS A 365 72.43 -70.24 43.13
CA LYS A 365 73.50 -70.94 42.38
C LYS A 365 74.43 -69.99 41.62
N MET A 366 73.98 -68.76 41.36
CA MET A 366 74.77 -67.70 40.72
C MET A 366 75.70 -66.95 41.70
N ALA A 367 75.53 -67.13 43.01
CA ALA A 367 76.24 -66.39 44.06
C ALA A 367 77.54 -67.04 44.56
N GLY A 368 77.88 -68.26 44.10
CA GLY A 368 79.21 -68.86 44.29
C GLY A 368 79.58 -69.27 45.71
N VAL A 369 78.61 -69.69 46.54
CA VAL A 369 78.85 -70.21 47.89
C VAL A 369 78.32 -71.64 48.01
N ASP A 370 79.22 -72.61 47.90
CA ASP A 370 78.95 -74.00 48.32
C ASP A 370 79.07 -74.10 49.85
N LEU A 371 78.08 -74.72 50.49
CA LEU A 371 78.06 -74.94 51.93
C LEU A 371 78.65 -76.33 52.25
N PRO A 372 79.64 -76.44 53.17
CA PRO A 372 80.28 -77.72 53.49
C PRO A 372 79.33 -78.72 54.18
N ASP A 373 79.59 -80.01 53.94
CA ASP A 373 78.62 -81.13 54.09
C ASP A 373 78.03 -81.38 55.49
N TYR A 374 78.47 -80.69 56.55
CA TYR A 374 77.88 -80.83 57.88
C TYR A 374 76.45 -80.24 57.97
N LEU A 375 75.98 -79.53 56.93
CA LEU A 375 74.58 -79.12 56.78
C LEU A 375 73.72 -80.14 56.00
N GLY A 376 74.29 -81.28 55.59
CA GLY A 376 73.57 -82.44 55.07
C GLY A 376 73.66 -82.59 53.56
N SER A 377 74.30 -83.67 53.11
CA SER A 377 74.21 -84.16 51.74
C SER A 377 72.91 -84.97 51.55
N LEU A 378 72.18 -84.69 50.46
CA LEU A 378 71.15 -85.60 49.97
C LEU A 378 71.79 -86.46 48.88
N SER A 379 71.83 -87.77 49.08
CA SER A 379 72.33 -88.71 48.09
C SER A 379 71.40 -88.79 46.87
N GLU A 380 71.98 -88.95 45.68
CA GLU A 380 71.25 -89.51 44.56
C GLU A 380 70.74 -90.91 44.91
N ASP A 381 69.60 -91.30 44.35
CA ASP A 381 69.30 -92.71 44.11
C ASP A 381 68.69 -92.83 42.71
N ASN A 382 69.14 -93.84 41.97
CA ASN A 382 68.77 -94.07 40.57
C ASN A 382 67.88 -95.31 40.50
N THR A 383 66.84 -95.28 39.66
CA THR A 383 66.13 -96.46 39.09
C THR A 383 65.38 -97.39 40.07
N ASN A 384 64.26 -98.02 39.74
CA ASN A 384 63.38 -97.97 38.56
C ASN A 384 61.99 -98.52 38.94
N GLU A 385 60.92 -97.90 38.45
CA GLU A 385 59.88 -98.58 37.65
C GLU A 385 59.17 -97.56 36.73
#